data_AF-A0A6L5EPJ4-F1
#
_entry.id   AF-A0A6L5EPJ4-F1
#
_cell.length_a   1.000
_cell.length_b   1.000
_cell.length_c   1.000
_cell.angle_alpha   90.00
_cell.angle_beta   90.00
_cell.angle_gamma   90.00
#
_symmetry.space_group_name_H-M   'P 1'
#
loop_
_entity.id
_entity.type
_entity.pdbx_description
1 polymer ?
#
loop_
_entity_poly.entity_id
_entity_poly.type
_entity_poly.pdbx_seq_one_letter_code
_entity_poly.pdbx_strand_id
1 'polypeptide(L)'
;MTTWTDLITRIATTNDLDYDVAENLTQAYADQLHDLDGTTIDEDNIDDDTAGFLAGCVATSQEDRTVVPLQRVEEHAEEYRAAAQTAQDYRSELEKAIRHARAEGATYAQLIAASGLSTSQIQKAVQAGNAQ
;
A
#
# COMPACT_ATOMS: atom_id res chain seq x y z
N MET A 1 -20.62 -25.88 11.59
CA MET A 1 -21.08 -24.48 11.51
C MET A 1 -20.06 -23.62 12.20
N THR A 2 -19.46 -22.71 11.45
CA THR A 2 -18.31 -21.91 11.83
C THR A 2 -18.59 -20.46 11.46
N THR A 3 -18.22 -19.50 12.31
CA THR A 3 -18.33 -18.08 11.96
C THR A 3 -17.19 -17.67 11.03
N TRP A 4 -17.34 -16.55 10.33
CA TRP A 4 -16.30 -15.97 9.50
C TRP A 4 -15.03 -15.72 10.31
N THR A 5 -15.16 -15.08 11.49
CA THR A 5 -14.05 -14.84 12.41
C THR A 5 -13.33 -16.13 12.82
N ASP A 6 -14.07 -17.20 13.14
CA ASP A 6 -13.49 -18.49 13.49
C ASP A 6 -12.75 -19.12 12.30
N LEU A 7 -13.32 -19.00 11.10
CA LEU A 7 -12.71 -19.48 9.85
C LEU A 7 -11.41 -18.73 9.55
N ILE A 8 -11.42 -17.39 9.59
CA ILE A 8 -10.23 -16.56 9.35
C ILE A 8 -9.15 -16.86 10.38
N THR A 9 -9.50 -16.92 11.67
CA THR A 9 -8.56 -17.25 12.75
C THR A 9 -7.90 -18.61 12.52
N ARG A 10 -8.70 -19.60 12.10
CA ARG A 10 -8.20 -20.95 11.77
C ARG A 10 -7.27 -20.93 10.55
N ILE A 11 -7.64 -20.23 9.49
CA ILE A 11 -6.83 -20.10 8.26
C ILE A 11 -5.52 -19.39 8.57
N ALA A 12 -5.57 -18.28 9.30
CA ALA A 12 -4.41 -17.50 9.73
C ALA A 12 -3.43 -18.36 10.51
N THR A 13 -3.92 -19.07 11.53
CA THR A 13 -3.09 -19.93 12.39
C THR A 13 -2.50 -21.12 11.62
N THR A 14 -3.30 -21.75 10.76
CA THR A 14 -2.90 -22.97 10.04
C THR A 14 -1.86 -22.68 8.96
N ASN A 15 -1.91 -21.50 8.35
CA ASN A 15 -1.05 -21.11 7.24
C ASN A 15 0.03 -20.08 7.62
N ASP A 16 0.20 -19.79 8.92
CA ASP A 16 1.11 -18.77 9.45
C ASP A 16 0.94 -17.40 8.76
N LEU A 17 -0.31 -16.97 8.60
CA LEU A 17 -0.68 -15.68 8.01
C LEU A 17 -1.06 -14.67 9.08
N ASP A 18 -0.80 -13.40 8.76
CA ASP A 18 -1.47 -12.30 9.44
C ASP A 18 -3.00 -12.41 9.24
N TYR A 19 -3.75 -12.04 10.27
CA TYR A 19 -5.21 -12.13 10.27
C TYR A 19 -5.83 -11.34 9.10
N ASP A 20 -5.35 -10.11 8.86
CA ASP A 20 -5.88 -9.25 7.80
C ASP A 20 -5.57 -9.85 6.42
N VAL A 21 -4.42 -10.51 6.29
CA VAL A 21 -4.06 -11.21 5.04
C VAL A 21 -4.95 -12.43 4.81
N ALA A 22 -5.26 -13.20 5.86
CA ALA A 22 -6.17 -14.34 5.78
C ALA A 22 -7.61 -13.89 5.47
N GLU A 23 -8.07 -12.80 6.08
CA GLU A 23 -9.40 -12.22 5.84
C GLU A 23 -9.54 -11.76 4.39
N ASN A 24 -8.60 -10.95 3.89
CA ASN A 24 -8.64 -10.45 2.53
C ASN A 24 -8.63 -11.57 1.47
N LEU A 25 -7.84 -12.62 1.67
CA LEU A 25 -7.81 -13.76 0.76
C LEU A 25 -9.11 -14.56 0.78
N THR A 26 -9.62 -14.82 1.98
CA THR A 26 -10.86 -15.59 2.14
C THR A 26 -12.04 -14.81 1.56
N GLN A 27 -12.07 -13.49 1.75
CA GLN A 27 -13.07 -12.60 1.14
C GLN A 27 -12.99 -12.65 -0.39
N ALA A 28 -11.79 -12.55 -0.97
CA ALA A 28 -11.63 -12.60 -2.41
C ALA A 28 -12.14 -13.93 -3.02
N TYR A 29 -11.96 -15.06 -2.32
CA TYR A 29 -12.51 -16.34 -2.77
C TYR A 29 -14.02 -16.48 -2.54
N ALA A 30 -14.55 -15.88 -1.48
CA ALA A 30 -15.99 -15.78 -1.25
C ALA A 30 -16.67 -14.95 -2.36
N ASP A 31 -16.08 -13.81 -2.74
CA ASP A 31 -16.57 -12.96 -3.83
C ASP A 31 -16.52 -13.71 -5.17
N GLN A 32 -15.45 -14.47 -5.43
CA GLN A 32 -15.35 -15.31 -6.63
C GLN A 32 -16.41 -16.41 -6.67
N LEU A 33 -16.74 -17.02 -5.54
CA LEU A 33 -17.81 -18.02 -5.45
C LEU A 33 -19.16 -17.37 -5.78
N HIS A 34 -19.43 -16.20 -5.21
CA HIS A 34 -20.62 -15.41 -5.51
C HIS A 34 -20.73 -15.05 -7.00
N ASP A 35 -19.65 -14.59 -7.61
CA ASP A 35 -19.62 -14.23 -9.03
C ASP A 35 -19.80 -15.45 -9.96
N LEU A 36 -19.36 -16.64 -9.52
CA LEU A 36 -19.42 -17.86 -10.33
C LEU A 36 -20.80 -18.53 -10.31
N ASP A 37 -21.42 -18.65 -9.13
CA ASP A 37 -22.65 -19.43 -8.96
C ASP A 37 -23.75 -18.73 -8.14
N GLY A 38 -23.52 -17.49 -7.70
CA GLY A 38 -24.47 -16.71 -6.90
C GLY A 38 -24.52 -17.11 -5.42
N THR A 39 -23.62 -17.98 -4.96
CA THR A 39 -23.56 -18.37 -3.54
C THR A 39 -23.35 -17.14 -2.67
N THR A 40 -24.18 -17.01 -1.64
CA THR A 40 -24.05 -15.96 -0.62
C THR A 40 -23.66 -16.64 0.67
N ILE A 41 -22.58 -16.17 1.29
CA ILE A 41 -22.06 -16.74 2.53
C ILE A 41 -22.64 -15.94 3.71
N ASP A 42 -23.27 -16.65 4.64
CA ASP A 42 -23.68 -16.08 5.93
C ASP A 42 -22.47 -16.08 6.87
N GLU A 43 -21.96 -14.89 7.17
CA GLU A 43 -20.76 -14.71 8.00
C GLU A 43 -20.91 -15.28 9.42
N ASP A 44 -22.12 -15.34 9.95
CA ASP A 44 -22.37 -15.90 11.28
C ASP A 44 -22.57 -17.42 11.24
N ASN A 45 -22.75 -18.00 10.05
CA ASN A 45 -23.20 -19.38 9.91
C ASN A 45 -22.74 -20.05 8.61
N ILE A 46 -21.44 -20.32 8.54
CA ILE A 46 -20.83 -21.00 7.40
C ILE A 46 -20.90 -22.51 7.62
N ASP A 47 -21.37 -23.25 6.61
CA ASP A 47 -21.35 -24.70 6.62
C ASP A 47 -19.92 -25.24 6.45
N ASP A 48 -19.71 -26.48 6.89
CA ASP A 48 -18.36 -27.06 6.97
C ASP A 48 -17.75 -27.31 5.57
N ASP A 49 -18.58 -27.50 4.54
CA ASP A 49 -18.12 -27.73 3.16
C ASP A 49 -17.62 -26.42 2.55
N THR A 50 -18.39 -25.33 2.67
CA THR A 50 -17.98 -23.99 2.25
C THR A 50 -16.74 -23.52 3.01
N ALA A 51 -16.71 -23.71 4.33
CA ALA A 51 -15.56 -23.37 5.16
C ALA A 51 -14.31 -24.19 4.78
N GLY A 52 -14.48 -25.47 4.42
CA GLY A 52 -13.41 -26.34 3.94
C GLY A 52 -12.89 -25.93 2.56
N PHE A 53 -13.80 -25.57 1.65
CA PHE A 53 -13.45 -25.07 0.32
C PHE A 53 -12.61 -23.79 0.40
N LEU A 54 -13.08 -22.79 1.14
CA LEU A 54 -12.38 -21.51 1.29
C LEU A 54 -10.99 -21.69 1.93
N ALA A 55 -10.89 -22.52 2.98
CA ALA A 55 -9.60 -22.85 3.59
C ALA A 55 -8.65 -23.56 2.60
N GLY A 56 -9.18 -24.44 1.75
CA GLY A 56 -8.43 -25.12 0.70
C GLY A 56 -7.94 -24.17 -0.41
N CYS A 57 -8.76 -23.22 -0.84
CA CYS A 57 -8.38 -22.17 -1.78
C CYS A 57 -7.22 -21.32 -1.24
N VAL A 58 -7.29 -20.91 0.04
CA VAL A 58 -6.20 -20.15 0.66
C VAL A 58 -4.92 -20.97 0.77
N ALA A 59 -5.01 -22.25 1.18
CA ALA A 59 -3.85 -23.14 1.29
C ALA A 59 -3.18 -23.42 -0.07
N THR A 60 -3.96 -23.65 -1.13
CA THR A 60 -3.42 -23.82 -2.50
C THR A 60 -2.84 -22.52 -3.05
N SER A 61 -3.45 -21.38 -2.74
CA SER A 61 -2.88 -20.07 -3.10
C SER A 61 -1.53 -19.79 -2.44
N GLN A 62 -1.27 -20.35 -1.26
CA GLN A 62 0.02 -20.28 -0.57
C GLN A 62 1.10 -21.10 -1.28
N GLU A 63 0.77 -22.29 -1.78
CA GLU A 63 1.68 -23.07 -2.62
C GLU A 63 2.02 -22.32 -3.92
N ASP A 64 1.03 -21.65 -4.52
CA ASP A 64 1.21 -20.80 -5.70
C ASP A 64 1.88 -19.45 -5.42
N ARG A 65 1.89 -18.95 -4.17
CA ARG A 65 2.52 -17.68 -3.74
C ARG A 65 4.06 -17.69 -3.75
N THR A 66 4.69 -18.82 -4.09
CA THR A 66 6.06 -18.77 -4.64
C THR A 66 6.13 -17.97 -5.96
N VAL A 67 4.98 -17.63 -6.54
CA VAL A 67 4.74 -16.71 -7.65
C VAL A 67 3.85 -15.57 -7.13
N VAL A 68 4.44 -14.41 -6.83
CA VAL A 68 3.68 -13.22 -6.39
C VAL A 68 2.63 -12.86 -7.46
N PRO A 69 1.34 -12.70 -7.13
CA PRO A 69 0.33 -12.30 -8.11
C PRO A 69 0.64 -10.90 -8.62
N LEU A 70 0.88 -10.78 -9.93
CA LEU A 70 1.28 -9.54 -10.61
C LEU A 70 0.37 -8.34 -10.27
N GLN A 71 -0.92 -8.58 -10.01
CA GLN A 71 -1.89 -7.55 -9.62
C GLN A 71 -1.50 -6.81 -8.33
N ARG A 72 -0.99 -7.50 -7.30
CA ARG A 72 -0.53 -6.83 -6.07
C ARG A 72 0.75 -6.01 -6.27
N VAL A 73 1.60 -6.43 -7.20
CA VAL A 73 2.78 -5.65 -7.59
C VAL A 73 2.35 -4.40 -8.38
N GLU A 74 1.35 -4.53 -9.24
CA GLU A 74 0.82 -3.42 -10.03
C GLU A 74 0.13 -2.37 -9.14
N GLU A 75 -0.73 -2.78 -8.21
CA GLU A 75 -1.39 -1.91 -7.24
C GLU A 75 -0.36 -1.14 -6.39
N HIS A 76 0.60 -1.84 -5.77
CA HIS A 76 1.64 -1.18 -4.98
C HIS A 76 2.57 -0.31 -5.83
N ALA A 77 2.80 -0.67 -7.10
CA ALA A 77 3.58 0.17 -8.00
C ALA A 77 2.83 1.47 -8.36
N GLU A 78 1.51 1.42 -8.50
CA GLU A 78 0.67 2.61 -8.74
C GLU A 78 0.63 3.51 -7.50
N GLU A 79 0.42 2.94 -6.31
CA GLU A 79 0.49 3.67 -5.04
C GLU A 79 1.86 4.34 -4.86
N TYR A 80 2.94 3.60 -5.13
CA TYR A 80 4.30 4.14 -5.08
C TYR A 80 4.49 5.28 -6.08
N ARG A 81 4.02 5.14 -7.32
CA ARG A 81 4.11 6.22 -8.33
C ARG A 81 3.34 7.46 -7.90
N ALA A 82 2.14 7.30 -7.35
CA ALA A 82 1.34 8.42 -6.86
C ALA A 82 2.00 9.13 -5.68
N ALA A 83 2.56 8.37 -4.72
CA ALA A 83 3.31 8.91 -3.60
C ALA A 83 4.60 9.62 -4.05
N ALA A 84 5.32 9.03 -5.02
CA ALA A 84 6.53 9.62 -5.59
C ALA A 84 6.23 10.94 -6.32
N GLN A 85 5.14 11.00 -7.09
CA GLN A 85 4.70 12.23 -7.75
C GLN A 85 4.35 13.31 -6.72
N THR A 86 3.56 12.96 -5.70
CA THR A 86 3.20 13.88 -4.62
C THR A 86 4.45 14.43 -3.90
N ALA A 87 5.42 13.57 -3.61
CA ALA A 87 6.68 13.98 -3.01
C ALA A 87 7.50 14.91 -3.93
N GLN A 88 7.48 14.67 -5.24
CA GLN A 88 8.11 15.55 -6.22
C GLN A 88 7.45 16.92 -6.28
N ASP A 89 6.13 16.99 -6.21
CA ASP A 89 5.38 18.25 -6.22
C ASP A 89 5.69 19.09 -4.98
N TYR A 90 5.66 18.48 -3.79
CA TYR A 90 6.07 19.16 -2.55
C TYR A 90 7.51 19.64 -2.59
N ARG A 91 8.42 18.86 -3.18
CA ARG A 91 9.82 19.26 -3.35
C ARG A 91 9.94 20.48 -4.28
N SER A 92 9.18 20.49 -5.39
CA SER A 92 9.15 21.62 -6.32
C SER A 92 8.69 22.92 -5.63
N GLU A 93 7.63 22.83 -4.82
CA GLU A 93 7.12 23.98 -4.04
C GLU A 93 8.13 24.45 -2.98
N LEU A 94 8.77 23.53 -2.27
CA LEU A 94 9.83 23.87 -1.31
C LEU A 94 11.00 24.58 -1.99
N GLU A 95 11.43 24.12 -3.16
CA GLU A 95 12.50 24.77 -3.92
C GLU A 95 12.10 26.17 -4.42
N LYS A 96 10.84 26.38 -4.82
CA LYS A 96 10.31 27.72 -5.15
C LYS A 96 10.34 28.64 -3.93
N ALA A 97 9.89 28.16 -2.77
CA ALA A 97 9.91 28.91 -1.53
C ALA A 97 11.36 29.29 -1.12
N ILE A 98 12.30 28.36 -1.25
CA ILE A 98 13.74 28.63 -1.00
C ILE A 98 14.28 29.71 -1.92
N ARG A 99 13.95 29.67 -3.22
CA ARG A 99 14.36 30.71 -4.18
C ARG A 99 13.77 32.07 -3.83
N HIS A 100 12.49 32.11 -3.51
CA HIS A 100 11.81 33.35 -3.15
C HIS A 100 12.42 33.97 -1.88
N ALA A 101 12.54 33.18 -0.82
CA ALA A 101 13.17 33.63 0.43
C ALA A 101 14.62 34.09 0.19
N ARG A 102 15.36 33.43 -0.71
CA ARG A 102 16.72 33.87 -1.07
C ARG A 102 16.73 35.21 -1.78
N ALA A 103 15.80 35.45 -2.70
CA ALA A 103 15.65 36.73 -3.40
C ALA A 103 15.27 37.87 -2.43
N GLU A 104 14.54 37.56 -1.38
CA GLU A 104 14.20 38.49 -0.28
C GLU A 104 15.35 38.69 0.73
N GLY A 105 16.49 38.01 0.53
CA GLY A 105 17.71 38.22 1.32
C GLY A 105 17.95 37.20 2.43
N ALA A 106 17.14 36.14 2.55
CA ALA A 106 17.38 35.09 3.53
C ALA A 106 18.78 34.46 3.36
N THR A 107 19.46 34.21 4.47
CA THR A 107 20.77 33.58 4.50
C THR A 107 20.67 32.07 4.31
N TYR A 108 21.74 31.42 3.81
CA TYR A 108 21.79 29.96 3.71
C TYR A 108 21.55 29.27 5.05
N ALA A 109 22.03 29.84 6.16
CA ALA A 109 21.80 29.27 7.50
C ALA A 109 20.31 29.26 7.88
N GLN A 110 19.57 30.34 7.59
CA GLN A 110 18.13 30.41 7.84
C GLN A 110 17.36 29.42 6.95
N LEU A 111 17.75 29.29 5.68
CA LEU A 111 17.12 28.35 4.75
C LEU A 111 17.33 26.89 5.16
N ILE A 112 18.54 26.54 5.62
CA ILE A 112 18.85 25.19 6.15
C ILE A 112 18.01 24.90 7.40
N ALA A 113 17.96 25.84 8.34
CA ALA A 113 17.21 25.66 9.58
C ALA A 113 15.70 25.51 9.34
N ALA A 114 15.14 26.27 8.38
CA ALA A 114 13.71 26.25 8.08
C ALA A 114 13.28 25.04 7.23
N SER A 115 14.13 24.57 6.32
CA SER A 115 13.78 23.49 5.38
C SER A 115 14.28 22.11 5.79
N GLY A 116 15.24 22.04 6.73
CA GLY A 116 15.93 20.78 7.09
C GLY A 116 16.84 20.23 5.99
N LEU A 117 17.03 20.95 4.87
CA LEU A 117 17.86 20.51 3.77
C LEU A 117 19.34 20.81 4.02
N SER A 118 20.20 20.01 3.39
CA SER A 118 21.64 20.26 3.42
C SER A 118 22.03 21.50 2.61
N THR A 119 23.21 22.06 2.90
CA THR A 119 23.75 23.22 2.17
C THR A 119 23.81 23.00 0.66
N SER A 120 24.19 21.80 0.20
CA SER A 120 24.27 21.48 -1.23
C SER A 120 22.90 21.42 -1.90
N GLN A 121 21.87 20.94 -1.19
CA GLN A 121 20.49 20.92 -1.67
C GLN A 121 19.94 22.34 -1.82
N ILE A 122 20.20 23.23 -0.84
CA ILE A 122 19.82 24.65 -0.93
C ILE A 122 20.53 25.34 -2.10
N GLN A 123 21.84 25.11 -2.26
CA GLN A 123 22.60 25.69 -3.38
C GLN A 123 22.04 25.25 -4.73
N LYS A 124 21.70 23.96 -4.89
CA LYS A 124 21.09 23.44 -6.11
C LYS A 124 19.72 24.09 -6.38
N ALA A 125 18.87 24.20 -5.36
CA ALA A 125 17.54 24.83 -5.48
C ALA A 125 17.62 26.30 -5.92
N VAL A 126 18.60 27.04 -5.39
CA VAL A 126 18.87 28.44 -5.75
C VAL A 126 19.44 28.56 -7.17
N GLN A 127 20.39 27.69 -7.54
CA GLN A 127 21.04 27.73 -8.87
C GLN A 127 20.09 27.34 -10.01
N ALA A 128 19.19 26.37 -9.78
CA ALA A 128 18.23 25.91 -10.78
C ALA A 128 17.27 27.03 -11.27
N GLY A 129 17.07 28.08 -10.48
CA GLY A 129 16.25 29.24 -10.87
C GLY A 129 17.00 30.37 -11.60
N ASN A 130 18.33 30.36 -11.61
CA ASN A 130 19.16 31.40 -12.26
C ASN A 130 19.58 31.02 -13.69
N ALA A 131 19.12 29.88 -14.20
CA ALA A 131 19.43 29.37 -15.55
C ALA A 131 18.33 29.66 -16.59
N GLN A 132 17.32 30.46 -16.22
CA GLN A 132 16.28 31.01 -17.09
C GLN A 132 16.46 32.53 -17.18
#